data_AF-A0A0L8VE54-F1
#
_entry.id   AF-A0A0L8VE54-F1
#
_cell.length_a   1.000
_cell.length_b   1.000
_cell.length_c   1.000
_cell.angle_alpha   90.00
_cell.angle_beta   90.00
_cell.angle_gamma   90.00
#
_symmetry.space_group_name_H-M   'P 1'
#
loop_
_entity.id
_entity.type
_entity.pdbx_description
1 polymer ?
#
loop_
_entity_poly.entity_id
_entity_poly.type
_entity_poly.pdbx_seq_one_letter_code
_entity_poly.pdbx_strand_id
1 'polypeptide(L)'
;MIAGAADEDVLSDILRDFKKFTSKALVGAIKTEPESRRDWLLNLFWYAGKNNKKIKHYKVWQDGNDAKEIHMTAFLEEKMEYIHNNPVKAEIVANTEEFLYSSARDYAGEKGLVNIEFV
;
A
#
# COMPACT_ATOMS: atom_id res chain seq x y z
N MET A 1 -4.29 3.85 2.78
CA MET A 1 -3.50 5.01 2.31
C MET A 1 -4.47 6.11 1.98
N ILE A 2 -4.13 7.34 2.33
CA ILE A 2 -4.79 8.54 1.85
C ILE A 2 -3.86 9.16 0.81
N ALA A 3 -4.41 9.67 -0.28
CA ALA A 3 -3.66 10.31 -1.35
C ALA A 3 -4.47 11.50 -1.88
N GLY A 4 -3.76 12.57 -2.24
CA GLY A 4 -4.32 13.75 -2.87
C GLY A 4 -3.55 14.08 -4.15
N ALA A 5 -4.25 14.65 -5.12
CA ALA A 5 -3.68 15.19 -6.35
C ALA A 5 -4.40 16.51 -6.67
N ALA A 6 -3.78 17.38 -7.47
CA ALA A 6 -4.39 18.65 -7.85
C ALA A 6 -5.68 18.47 -8.68
N ASP A 7 -5.73 17.43 -9.51
CA ASP A 7 -6.87 17.08 -10.36
C ASP A 7 -7.27 15.61 -10.17
N GLU A 8 -8.55 15.30 -10.33
CA GLU A 8 -9.10 13.94 -10.11
C GLU A 8 -8.50 12.89 -11.05
N ASP A 9 -8.39 13.20 -12.34
CA ASP A 9 -7.87 12.27 -13.36
C ASP A 9 -6.44 11.80 -13.03
N VAL A 10 -5.67 12.67 -12.38
CA VAL A 10 -4.27 12.42 -12.00
C VAL A 10 -4.17 11.33 -10.94
N LEU A 11 -5.15 11.20 -10.04
CA LEU A 11 -5.10 10.18 -9.00
C LEU A 11 -5.20 8.76 -9.58
N SER A 12 -6.03 8.58 -10.60
CA SER A 12 -6.20 7.29 -11.29
C SER A 12 -4.90 6.87 -11.98
N ASP A 13 -4.21 7.83 -12.61
CA ASP A 13 -2.92 7.64 -13.26
C ASP A 13 -1.81 7.34 -12.25
N ILE A 14 -1.74 8.09 -11.14
CA ILE A 14 -0.82 7.84 -10.04
C ILE A 14 -0.99 6.41 -9.51
N LEU A 15 -2.23 5.99 -9.23
CA LEU A 15 -2.48 4.66 -8.67
C LEU A 15 -2.12 3.56 -9.67
N ARG A 16 -2.44 3.75 -10.96
CA ARG A 16 -2.04 2.83 -12.03
C ARG A 16 -0.53 2.67 -12.08
N ASP A 17 0.20 3.78 -12.10
CA ASP A 17 1.64 3.77 -12.28
C ASP A 17 2.36 3.29 -11.02
N PHE A 18 1.84 3.61 -9.83
CA PHE A 18 2.26 3.02 -8.56
C PHE A 18 2.14 1.49 -8.58
N LYS A 19 0.98 0.96 -8.95
CA LYS A 19 0.76 -0.50 -9.02
C LYS A 19 1.70 -1.17 -10.04
N LYS A 20 1.92 -0.51 -11.19
CA LYS A 20 2.82 -1.00 -12.25
C LYS A 20 4.27 -1.01 -11.80
N PHE A 21 4.74 0.08 -11.19
CA PHE A 21 6.11 0.20 -10.69
C PHE A 21 6.37 -0.81 -9.58
N THR A 22 5.53 -0.83 -8.54
CA THR A 22 5.69 -1.72 -7.39
C THR A 22 5.58 -3.19 -7.77
N SER A 23 4.72 -3.57 -8.73
CA SER A 23 4.68 -4.95 -9.23
C SER A 23 6.02 -5.41 -9.79
N LYS A 24 6.67 -4.56 -10.60
CA LYS A 24 7.99 -4.87 -11.18
C LYS A 24 9.07 -4.91 -10.11
N ALA A 25 9.07 -3.94 -9.20
CA ALA A 25 10.04 -3.86 -8.11
C ALA A 25 9.95 -5.07 -7.18
N LEU A 26 8.74 -5.43 -6.73
CA LEU A 26 8.49 -6.57 -5.84
C LEU A 26 8.89 -7.90 -6.49
N VAL A 27 8.48 -8.13 -7.76
CA VAL A 27 8.90 -9.34 -8.49
C VAL A 27 10.41 -9.38 -8.68
N GLY A 28 11.04 -8.24 -8.94
CA GLY A 28 12.49 -8.12 -9.01
C GLY A 28 13.17 -8.48 -7.70
N ALA A 29 12.70 -7.91 -6.59
CA ALA A 29 13.22 -8.17 -5.25
C ALA A 29 13.08 -9.66 -4.87
N ILE A 30 11.90 -10.26 -5.09
CA ILE A 30 11.68 -11.69 -4.81
C ILE A 30 12.66 -12.58 -5.57
N LYS A 31 13.02 -12.22 -6.81
CA LYS A 31 13.96 -12.99 -7.64
C LYS A 31 15.42 -12.81 -7.26
N THR A 32 15.78 -11.65 -6.71
CA THR A 32 17.18 -11.25 -6.52
C THR A 32 17.62 -11.35 -5.06
N GLU A 33 16.76 -10.96 -4.13
CA GLU A 33 17.01 -11.02 -2.69
C GLU A 33 16.80 -12.43 -2.12
N PRO A 34 17.45 -12.78 -0.99
CA PRO A 34 17.30 -14.08 -0.32
C PRO A 34 15.92 -14.23 0.35
N GLU A 35 14.87 -14.41 -0.47
CA GLU A 35 13.51 -14.72 -0.04
C GLU A 35 13.27 -16.24 -0.06
N SER A 36 13.12 -16.84 1.13
CA SER A 36 12.96 -18.29 1.28
C SER A 36 11.71 -18.85 0.60
N ARG A 37 10.67 -18.03 0.40
CA ARG A 37 9.40 -18.40 -0.23
C ARG A 37 9.32 -18.01 -1.70
N ARG A 38 10.46 -17.70 -2.35
CA ARG A 38 10.53 -17.17 -3.72
C ARG A 38 9.65 -17.94 -4.71
N ASP A 39 9.83 -19.24 -4.81
CA ASP A 39 9.11 -20.06 -5.78
C ASP A 39 7.61 -20.10 -5.49
N TRP A 40 7.22 -20.16 -4.21
CA TRP A 40 5.83 -20.12 -3.81
C TRP A 40 5.16 -18.79 -4.19
N LEU A 41 5.79 -17.65 -3.87
CA LEU A 41 5.27 -16.31 -4.21
C LEU A 41 5.16 -16.11 -5.72
N LEU A 42 6.21 -16.46 -6.48
CA LEU A 42 6.21 -16.31 -7.93
C LEU A 42 5.14 -17.20 -8.59
N ASN A 43 4.95 -18.43 -8.11
CA ASN A 43 3.88 -19.30 -8.59
C ASN A 43 2.49 -18.74 -8.27
N LEU A 44 2.29 -18.18 -7.07
CA LEU A 44 1.03 -17.54 -6.69
C LEU A 44 0.70 -16.37 -7.62
N PHE A 45 1.66 -15.47 -7.85
CA PHE A 45 1.45 -14.32 -8.73
C PHE A 45 1.31 -14.70 -10.20
N TRP A 46 2.01 -15.74 -10.65
CA TRP A 46 1.84 -16.26 -12.00
C TRP A 46 0.44 -16.85 -12.18
N TYR A 47 -0.01 -17.67 -11.23
CA TYR A 47 -1.33 -18.29 -11.26
C TYR A 47 -2.44 -17.23 -11.27
N ALA A 48 -2.32 -16.19 -10.45
CA ALA A 48 -3.28 -15.07 -10.42
C ALA A 48 -3.36 -14.31 -11.75
N GLY A 49 -2.27 -14.29 -12.52
CA GLY A 49 -2.18 -13.60 -13.82
C GLY A 49 -2.52 -14.46 -15.05
N LYS A 50 -2.43 -15.79 -14.95
CA LYS A 50 -2.37 -16.69 -16.12
C LYS A 50 -3.55 -16.58 -17.09
N ASN A 51 -4.74 -16.25 -16.60
CA ASN A 51 -5.97 -16.16 -17.40
C ASN A 51 -6.25 -14.74 -17.92
N ASN A 52 -5.44 -13.74 -17.55
CA ASN A 52 -5.63 -12.36 -17.96
C ASN A 52 -4.64 -11.99 -19.06
N LYS A 53 -5.13 -11.78 -20.29
CA LYS A 53 -4.31 -11.42 -21.46
C LYS A 53 -3.51 -10.12 -21.30
N LYS A 54 -3.91 -9.23 -20.38
CA LYS A 54 -3.19 -7.98 -20.07
C LYS A 54 -1.96 -8.22 -19.18
N ILE A 55 -1.88 -9.36 -18.51
CA ILE A 55 -0.77 -9.73 -17.64
C ILE A 55 0.19 -10.64 -18.40
N LYS A 56 1.46 -10.24 -18.49
CA LYS A 56 2.49 -11.05 -19.19
C LYS A 56 3.01 -12.22 -18.35
N HIS A 57 3.29 -11.98 -17.06
CA HIS A 57 3.97 -12.97 -16.23
C HIS A 57 3.39 -13.08 -14.82
N TYR A 58 3.30 -11.98 -14.07
CA TYR A 58 2.92 -11.99 -12.66
C TYR A 58 1.89 -10.90 -12.37
N LYS A 59 0.84 -11.26 -11.61
CA LYS A 59 -0.15 -10.33 -11.08
C LYS A 59 0.03 -10.23 -9.57
N VAL A 60 0.53 -9.07 -9.12
CA VAL A 60 0.77 -8.78 -7.70
C VAL A 60 -0.48 -8.15 -7.06
N TRP A 61 -1.07 -7.17 -7.74
CA TRP A 61 -2.24 -6.44 -7.22
C TRP A 61 -3.57 -7.05 -7.67
N GLN A 62 -4.58 -6.93 -6.81
CA GLN A 62 -5.97 -7.16 -7.19
C GLN A 62 -6.45 -6.10 -8.20
N ASP A 63 -7.46 -6.47 -8.99
CA ASP A 63 -8.07 -5.56 -9.96
C ASP A 63 -8.92 -4.50 -9.23
N GLY A 64 -8.99 -3.30 -9.79
CA GLY A 64 -9.76 -2.20 -9.21
C GLY A 64 -9.12 -1.59 -7.96
N ASN A 65 -9.85 -0.69 -7.33
CA ASN A 65 -9.55 -0.07 -6.05
C ASN A 65 -10.87 0.34 -5.39
N ASP A 66 -10.88 0.47 -4.06
CA ASP A 66 -12.02 1.00 -3.30
C ASP A 66 -11.70 2.45 -2.88
N ALA A 67 -11.70 3.36 -3.86
CA ALA A 67 -11.49 4.78 -3.59
C ALA A 67 -12.73 5.39 -2.92
N LYS A 68 -12.50 6.12 -1.82
CA LYS A 68 -13.53 6.89 -1.12
C LYS A 68 -13.08 8.35 -1.07
N GLU A 69 -13.90 9.21 -1.64
CA GLU A 69 -13.63 10.64 -1.69
C GLU A 69 -13.67 11.25 -0.30
N ILE A 70 -12.65 12.06 0.01
CA ILE A 70 -12.57 12.82 1.25
C ILE A 70 -13.07 14.23 0.98
N HIS A 71 -14.25 14.53 1.50
CA HIS A 71 -14.99 15.78 1.22
C HIS A 71 -14.92 16.79 2.37
N MET A 72 -14.39 16.41 3.54
CA MET A 72 -14.22 17.30 4.69
C MET A 72 -13.09 16.83 5.62
N THR A 73 -12.50 17.76 6.38
CA THR A 73 -11.41 17.49 7.34
C THR A 73 -11.80 16.49 8.41
N ALA A 74 -13.02 16.57 8.97
CA ALA A 74 -13.48 15.60 9.98
C ALA A 74 -13.49 14.16 9.43
N PHE A 75 -13.83 14.00 8.15
CA PHE A 75 -13.80 12.69 7.49
C PHE A 75 -12.36 12.25 7.20
N LEU A 76 -11.44 13.18 6.89
CA LEU A 76 -10.02 12.87 6.79
C LEU A 76 -9.48 12.31 8.11
N GLU A 77 -9.73 13.00 9.23
CA GLU A 77 -9.32 12.59 10.57
C GLU A 77 -9.86 11.19 10.93
N GLU A 78 -11.14 10.93 10.66
CA GLU A 78 -11.75 9.61 10.86
C GLU A 78 -11.01 8.52 10.06
N LYS A 79 -10.63 8.80 8.80
CA LYS A 79 -9.88 7.84 7.98
C LYS A 79 -8.42 7.70 8.41
N MET A 80 -7.77 8.75 8.88
CA MET A 80 -6.44 8.67 9.46
C MET A 80 -6.45 7.77 10.68
N GLU A 81 -7.35 8.01 11.62
CA GLU A 81 -7.53 7.20 12.83
C GLU A 81 -7.81 5.73 12.46
N TYR A 82 -8.73 5.49 11.53
CA TYR A 82 -9.01 4.13 11.05
C TYR A 82 -7.77 3.43 10.50
N ILE A 83 -6.98 4.11 9.67
CA ILE A 83 -5.76 3.56 9.06
C ILE A 83 -4.70 3.28 10.12
N HIS A 84 -4.49 4.20 11.07
CA HIS A 84 -3.52 4.04 12.16
C HIS A 84 -3.90 2.89 13.11
N ASN A 85 -5.20 2.64 13.30
CA ASN A 85 -5.69 1.52 14.12
C ASN A 85 -5.69 0.15 13.40
N ASN A 86 -5.51 0.07 12.08
CA ASN A 86 -5.55 -1.21 11.37
C ASN A 86 -4.54 -2.24 11.91
N PRO A 87 -3.27 -1.89 12.21
CA PRO A 87 -2.32 -2.83 12.82
C PRO A 87 -2.75 -3.34 14.20
N VAL A 88 -3.41 -2.50 15.01
CA VAL A 88 -3.93 -2.88 16.34
C VAL A 88 -5.12 -3.82 16.20
N LYS A 89 -6.07 -3.50 15.31
CA LYS A 89 -7.23 -4.37 15.01
C LYS A 89 -6.83 -5.71 14.42
N ALA A 90 -5.72 -5.76 13.72
CA ALA A 90 -5.14 -6.99 13.16
C ALA A 90 -4.24 -7.74 14.17
N GLU A 91 -4.15 -7.27 15.41
CA GLU A 91 -3.34 -7.86 16.50
C GLU A 91 -1.84 -7.97 16.16
N ILE A 92 -1.33 -7.09 15.29
CA ILE A 92 0.09 -7.05 14.91
C ILE A 92 0.89 -6.32 16.00
N VAL A 93 0.29 -5.31 16.62
CA VAL A 93 0.88 -4.45 17.65
C VAL A 93 -0.15 -4.12 18.71
N ALA A 94 0.29 -3.75 19.91
CA ALA A 94 -0.60 -3.33 20.98
C ALA A 94 -1.02 -1.86 20.83
N ASN A 95 -0.09 -1.02 20.35
CA ASN A 95 -0.30 0.41 20.17
C ASN A 95 -0.02 0.85 18.72
N THR A 96 -0.67 1.91 18.25
CA THR A 96 -0.64 2.33 16.83
C THR A 96 0.77 2.73 16.34
N GLU A 97 1.53 3.38 17.20
CA GLU A 97 2.89 3.87 17.02
C GLU A 97 3.95 2.75 17.05
N GLU A 98 3.60 1.54 17.46
CA GLU A 98 4.54 0.42 17.41
C GLU A 98 4.69 -0.12 15.97
N PHE A 99 3.74 0.18 15.09
CA PHE A 99 3.79 -0.31 13.71
C PHE A 99 4.73 0.53 12.85
N LEU A 100 5.94 0.01 12.62
CA LEU A 100 7.03 0.68 11.90
C LEU A 100 6.67 1.21 10.50
N TYR A 101 5.75 0.56 9.80
CA TYR A 101 5.36 0.90 8.42
C TYR A 101 4.09 1.76 8.36
N SER A 102 3.85 2.60 9.37
CA SER A 102 2.76 3.58 9.43
C SER A 102 3.28 4.94 9.87
N SER A 103 2.60 6.01 9.43
CA SER A 103 2.85 7.37 9.89
C SER A 103 2.35 7.62 11.32
N ALA A 104 1.63 6.67 11.94
CA ALA A 104 1.14 6.81 13.33
C ALA A 104 2.28 7.17 14.32
N ARG A 105 3.49 6.64 14.07
CA ARG A 105 4.71 6.99 14.82
C ARG A 105 5.01 8.48 14.80
N ASP A 106 4.99 9.07 13.61
CA ASP A 106 5.26 10.49 13.43
C ASP A 106 4.20 11.36 14.13
N TYR A 107 2.93 10.95 14.09
CA TYR A 107 1.84 11.62 14.81
C TYR A 107 1.92 11.46 16.33
N ALA A 108 2.58 10.40 16.82
CA ALA A 108 2.89 10.21 18.23
C ALA A 108 4.16 10.96 18.70
N GLY A 109 4.81 11.73 17.81
CA GLY A 109 6.04 12.47 18.11
C GLY A 109 7.32 11.64 18.03
N GLU A 110 7.24 10.40 17.53
CA GLU A 110 8.40 9.56 17.25
C GLU A 110 8.86 9.71 15.79
N LYS A 111 10.12 9.41 15.49
CA LYS A 111 10.60 9.45 14.10
C LYS A 111 10.18 8.19 13.34
N GLY A 112 9.45 8.36 12.24
CA GLY A 112 9.11 7.31 11.28
C GLY A 112 10.24 6.97 10.30
N LEU A 113 9.96 6.04 9.39
CA LEU A 113 10.93 5.56 8.39
C LEU A 113 11.13 6.53 7.21
N VAL A 114 10.21 7.47 7.04
CA VAL A 114 10.23 8.50 5.99
C VAL A 114 9.95 9.85 6.61
N ASN A 115 10.40 10.92 5.97
CA ASN A 115 10.03 12.27 6.40
C ASN A 115 8.57 12.53 6.02
N ILE A 116 7.80 13.13 6.93
CA ILE A 116 6.42 13.54 6.67
C ILE A 116 6.25 15.05 6.92
N GLU A 117 5.23 15.61 6.29
CA GLU A 117 4.65 16.90 6.65
C GLU A 117 3.29 16.63 7.29
N PHE A 118 3.01 17.31 8.40
CA PHE A 118 1.72 17.21 9.06
C PHE A 118 0.67 17.99 8.26
N VAL A 119 -0.53 17.41 8.20
CA VAL A 119 -1.69 17.98 7.51
C VAL A 119 -2.64 18.59 8.53
#